data_AF-A0A970IQ74-F1
#
_entry.id   AF-A0A970IQ74-F1
#
_cell.length_a   1.000
_cell.length_b   1.000
_cell.length_c   1.000
_cell.angle_alpha   90.00
_cell.angle_beta   90.00
_cell.angle_gamma   90.00
#
_symmetry.space_group_name_H-M   'P 1'
#
loop_
_entity.id
_entity.type
_entity.pdbx_description
1 polymer ?
#
loop_
_entity_poly.entity_id
_entity_poly.type
_entity_poly.pdbx_seq_one_letter_code
_entity_poly.pdbx_strand_id
1 'polypeptide(L)'
;MFTSSLARLAARKGWKREESYLYRGDWNGCPVSLIDGEGFVEVVISFPGLDTEAPAWEALSKLIDGYSGLKIVRRTVTDGFLSVRIRRRLLSVSADSLDLFLNILIEEAKDRGLAEQNLCAVCHKPADEVGTLFDLACYIHEDCRRQAGDDLPAYPPYLMYEHTGKDPFRFLKAKK
;
A
#
# COMPACT_ATOMS: atom_id res chain seq x y z
N MET A 1 -3.59 -16.81 -20.12
CA MET A 1 -3.58 -15.58 -19.30
C MET A 1 -2.36 -15.66 -18.39
N PHE A 2 -1.38 -14.74 -18.51
CA PHE A 2 -0.25 -14.73 -17.60
C PHE A 2 -0.71 -14.18 -16.25
N THR A 3 -0.62 -14.99 -15.20
CA THR A 3 -0.93 -14.57 -13.83
C THR A 3 0.09 -13.51 -13.39
N SER A 4 -0.39 -12.31 -13.03
CA SER A 4 0.48 -11.21 -12.60
C SER A 4 1.32 -11.63 -11.39
N SER A 5 2.49 -11.00 -11.20
CA SER A 5 3.35 -11.27 -10.04
C SER A 5 2.61 -11.01 -8.71
N LEU A 6 1.67 -10.06 -8.71
CA LEU A 6 0.78 -9.79 -7.57
C LEU A 6 -0.19 -10.93 -7.30
N ALA A 7 -0.88 -11.44 -8.32
CA ALA A 7 -1.77 -12.58 -8.14
C ALA A 7 -1.04 -13.83 -7.64
N ARG A 8 0.22 -14.04 -8.07
CA ARG A 8 1.09 -15.10 -7.53
C ARG A 8 1.48 -14.85 -6.07
N LEU A 9 1.82 -13.61 -5.71
CA LEU A 9 2.16 -13.24 -4.34
C LEU A 9 0.96 -13.42 -3.41
N ALA A 10 -0.20 -12.88 -3.79
CA ALA A 10 -1.45 -13.00 -3.05
C ALA A 10 -1.82 -14.49 -2.83
N ALA A 11 -1.72 -15.31 -3.88
CA ALA A 11 -1.99 -16.75 -3.76
C ALA A 11 -1.05 -17.45 -2.76
N ARG A 12 0.24 -17.12 -2.74
CA ARG A 12 1.20 -17.69 -1.77
C ARG A 12 0.88 -17.34 -0.32
N LYS A 13 0.31 -16.16 -0.08
CA LYS A 13 -0.06 -15.67 1.24
C LYS A 13 -1.52 -16.00 1.62
N GLY A 14 -2.26 -16.70 0.75
CA GLY A 14 -3.68 -17.01 0.97
C GLY A 14 -4.61 -15.81 0.89
N TRP A 15 -4.16 -14.70 0.31
CA TRP A 15 -4.95 -13.48 0.19
C TRP A 15 -5.98 -13.61 -0.91
N LYS A 16 -7.21 -13.20 -0.62
CA LYS A 16 -8.30 -13.20 -1.59
C LYS A 16 -8.22 -11.94 -2.45
N ARG A 17 -8.46 -12.12 -3.74
CA ARG A 17 -8.70 -11.01 -4.67
C ARG A 17 -10.14 -10.56 -4.45
N GLU A 18 -10.33 -9.30 -4.04
CA GLU A 18 -11.67 -8.77 -3.77
C GLU A 18 -12.27 -8.10 -5.02
N GLU A 19 -11.47 -7.27 -5.69
CA GLU A 19 -11.84 -6.68 -6.98
C GLU A 19 -10.86 -7.11 -8.09
N SER A 20 -11.13 -6.68 -9.32
CA SER A 20 -10.25 -7.02 -10.45
C SER A 20 -8.82 -6.48 -10.29
N TYR A 21 -8.56 -5.49 -9.43
CA TYR A 21 -7.23 -4.91 -9.26
C TYR A 21 -6.74 -4.84 -7.81
N LEU A 22 -7.56 -5.21 -6.82
CA LEU A 22 -7.25 -5.04 -5.39
C LEU A 22 -7.10 -6.36 -4.64
N TYR A 23 -6.04 -6.46 -3.86
CA TYR A 23 -5.74 -7.56 -2.94
C TYR A 23 -5.52 -6.99 -1.54
N ARG A 24 -6.08 -7.63 -0.53
CA ARG A 24 -5.93 -7.24 0.87
C ARG A 24 -5.46 -8.43 1.69
N GLY A 25 -4.61 -8.19 2.68
CA GLY A 25 -4.24 -9.21 3.64
C GLY A 25 -3.30 -8.71 4.73
N ASP A 26 -2.75 -9.66 5.47
CA ASP A 26 -1.79 -9.40 6.54
C ASP A 26 -0.36 -9.74 6.08
N TRP A 27 0.57 -8.85 6.41
CA TRP A 27 1.99 -9.05 6.25
C TRP A 27 2.73 -8.84 7.57
N ASN A 28 3.13 -9.94 8.21
CA ASN A 28 3.86 -9.94 9.48
C ASN A 28 3.16 -9.11 10.58
N GLY A 29 1.83 -9.15 10.66
CA GLY A 29 1.02 -8.37 11.60
C GLY A 29 0.63 -6.97 11.11
N CYS A 30 0.96 -6.61 9.86
CA CYS A 30 0.56 -5.34 9.26
C CYS A 30 -0.51 -5.55 8.18
N PRO A 31 -1.66 -4.87 8.26
CA PRO A 31 -2.62 -4.80 7.17
C PRO A 31 -2.00 -4.15 5.94
N VAL A 32 -2.06 -4.84 4.81
CA VAL A 32 -1.50 -4.40 3.52
C VAL A 32 -2.56 -4.53 2.42
N SER A 33 -2.67 -3.48 1.62
CA SER A 33 -3.38 -3.50 0.35
C SER A 33 -2.39 -3.47 -0.82
N LEU A 34 -2.61 -4.32 -1.81
CA LEU A 34 -1.85 -4.33 -3.06
C LEU A 34 -2.78 -4.03 -4.23
N ILE A 35 -2.34 -3.11 -5.08
CA ILE A 35 -3.12 -2.64 -6.22
C ILE A 35 -2.36 -2.94 -7.51
N ASP A 36 -3.06 -3.64 -8.41
CA ASP A 36 -2.60 -4.08 -9.72
C ASP A 36 -3.04 -3.10 -10.81
N GLY A 37 -2.28 -2.00 -10.96
CA GLY A 37 -2.56 -0.96 -11.96
C GLY A 37 -1.92 -1.22 -13.34
N GLU A 38 -2.38 -0.51 -14.37
CA GLU A 38 -1.76 -0.59 -15.70
C GLU A 38 -0.32 -0.07 -15.65
N GLY A 39 0.66 -0.99 -15.76
CA GLY A 39 2.08 -0.63 -15.77
C GLY A 39 2.70 -0.32 -14.41
N PHE A 40 1.99 -0.55 -13.30
CA PHE A 40 2.52 -0.39 -11.95
C PHE A 40 1.94 -1.38 -10.95
N VAL A 41 2.60 -1.47 -9.81
CA VAL A 41 2.09 -2.06 -8.57
C VAL A 41 2.09 -0.97 -7.54
N GLU A 42 1.03 -0.86 -6.76
CA GLU A 42 1.01 0.03 -5.61
C GLU A 42 0.79 -0.79 -4.34
N VAL A 43 1.68 -0.56 -3.38
CA VAL A 43 1.61 -1.12 -2.04
C VAL A 43 1.08 -0.03 -1.14
N VAL A 44 0.07 -0.35 -0.33
CA VAL A 44 -0.44 0.55 0.68
C VAL A 44 -0.42 -0.15 2.03
N ILE A 45 0.19 0.49 3.03
CA ILE A 45 0.33 -0.03 4.39
C ILE A 45 -0.23 1.00 5.37
N SER A 46 -1.01 0.54 6.34
CA SER A 46 -1.53 1.40 7.41
C SER A 46 -0.51 1.50 8.55
N PHE A 47 -0.02 2.71 8.78
CA PHE A 47 0.81 3.12 9.91
C PHE A 47 0.16 4.32 10.60
N PRO A 48 -0.87 4.09 11.44
CA PRO A 48 -1.55 5.16 12.15
C PRO A 48 -0.57 6.04 12.92
N GLY A 49 -0.69 7.36 12.78
CA GLY A 49 0.25 8.33 13.35
C GLY A 49 1.54 8.57 12.55
N LEU A 50 1.75 7.91 11.41
CA LEU A 50 2.84 8.25 10.50
C LEU A 50 2.58 9.60 9.82
N ASP A 51 3.48 10.54 10.06
CA ASP A 51 3.53 11.86 9.41
C ASP A 51 4.85 12.01 8.63
N THR A 52 4.80 12.75 7.53
CA THR A 52 5.95 13.17 6.74
C THR A 52 6.98 14.02 7.48
N GLU A 53 6.63 14.62 8.62
CA GLU A 53 7.57 15.37 9.45
C GLU A 53 8.28 14.51 10.51
N ALA A 54 7.83 13.26 10.73
CA ALA A 54 8.37 12.39 11.77
C ALA A 54 9.72 11.76 11.37
N PRO A 55 10.66 11.54 12.32
CA PRO A 55 11.91 10.83 12.05
C PRO A 55 11.72 9.42 11.47
N ALA A 56 10.62 8.76 11.83
CA ALA A 56 10.27 7.46 11.29
C ALA A 56 10.02 7.52 9.77
N TRP A 57 9.39 8.60 9.27
CA TRP A 57 9.24 8.81 7.83
C TRP A 57 10.56 9.07 7.14
N GLU A 58 11.47 9.85 7.75
CA GLU A 58 12.79 10.08 7.17
C GLU A 58 13.55 8.76 6.94
N ALA A 59 13.53 7.86 7.92
CA ALA A 59 14.13 6.53 7.80
C ALA A 59 13.48 5.68 6.71
N LEU A 60 12.15 5.53 6.74
CA LEU A 60 11.41 4.75 5.74
C LEU A 60 11.59 5.30 4.33
N SER A 61 11.55 6.63 4.17
CA SER A 61 11.70 7.28 2.87
C SER A 61 13.09 7.08 2.27
N LYS A 62 14.16 7.14 3.08
CA LYS A 62 15.52 6.80 2.65
C LYS A 62 15.65 5.33 2.26
N LEU A 63 15.06 4.43 3.03
CA LEU A 63 15.04 2.99 2.73
C LEU A 63 14.33 2.72 1.40
N ILE A 64 13.14 3.30 1.21
CA ILE A 64 12.35 3.15 -0.03
C ILE A 64 13.13 3.69 -1.24
N ASP A 65 13.77 4.85 -1.12
CA ASP A 65 14.53 5.47 -2.22
C ASP A 65 15.84 4.76 -2.53
N GLY A 66 16.49 4.20 -1.51
CA GLY A 66 17.72 3.43 -1.63
C GLY A 66 17.51 2.01 -2.15
N TYR A 67 16.28 1.50 -2.16
CA TYR A 67 16.00 0.12 -2.54
C TYR A 67 16.16 -0.10 -4.06
N SER A 68 17.22 -0.81 -4.44
CA SER A 68 17.58 -1.06 -5.85
C SER A 68 16.83 -2.22 -6.49
N GLY A 69 16.19 -3.09 -5.69
CA GLY A 69 15.51 -4.30 -6.17
C GLY A 69 14.21 -4.03 -6.94
N LEU A 70 13.64 -2.83 -6.82
CA LEU A 70 12.39 -2.42 -7.46
C LEU A 70 12.51 -0.99 -7.98
N LYS A 71 11.84 -0.67 -9.09
CA LYS A 71 11.80 0.70 -9.60
C LYS A 71 10.67 1.48 -8.92
N ILE A 72 10.96 2.09 -7.78
CA ILE A 72 10.04 3.00 -7.11
C ILE A 72 9.83 4.25 -7.97
N VAL A 73 8.58 4.67 -8.13
CA VAL A 73 8.17 5.83 -8.93
C VAL A 73 7.68 6.95 -8.03
N ARG A 74 6.97 6.59 -6.95
CA ARG A 74 6.39 7.53 -6.00
C ARG A 74 6.21 6.85 -4.66
N ARG A 75 6.32 7.63 -3.59
CA ARG A 75 5.82 7.28 -2.27
C ARG A 75 5.03 8.47 -1.72
N THR A 76 3.97 8.21 -0.99
CA THR A 76 3.10 9.24 -0.38
C THR A 76 2.66 8.75 0.99
N VAL A 77 2.58 9.63 1.96
CA VAL A 77 1.89 9.38 3.24
C VAL A 77 0.68 10.28 3.29
N THR A 78 -0.49 9.70 3.56
CA THR A 78 -1.73 10.45 3.76
C THR A 78 -2.55 9.74 4.84
N ASP A 79 -2.98 10.48 5.87
CA ASP A 79 -3.82 9.95 6.95
C ASP A 79 -3.27 8.66 7.59
N GLY A 80 -1.95 8.59 7.78
CA GLY A 80 -1.29 7.39 8.31
C GLY A 80 -1.17 6.21 7.33
N PHE A 81 -1.57 6.36 6.06
CA PHE A 81 -1.35 5.35 5.03
C PHE A 81 -0.10 5.67 4.22
N LEU A 82 0.86 4.76 4.22
CA LEU A 82 2.01 4.79 3.33
C LEU A 82 1.65 4.09 2.01
N SER A 83 1.59 4.86 0.93
CA SER A 83 1.55 4.34 -0.44
C SER A 83 2.95 4.34 -1.06
N VAL A 84 3.32 3.23 -1.69
CA VAL A 84 4.52 3.10 -2.52
C VAL A 84 4.13 2.55 -3.89
N ARG A 85 4.33 3.38 -4.93
CA ARG A 85 4.08 3.02 -6.33
C ARG A 85 5.35 2.56 -7.02
N ILE A 86 5.28 1.38 -7.60
CA ILE A 86 6.38 0.61 -8.17
C ILE A 86 6.10 0.39 -9.65
N ARG A 87 7.06 0.73 -10.51
CA ARG A 87 6.89 0.56 -11.95
C ARG A 87 6.94 -0.92 -12.34
N ARG A 88 5.94 -1.36 -13.11
CA ARG A 88 5.91 -2.70 -13.70
C ARG A 88 6.36 -2.65 -15.17
N ARG A 89 7.59 -3.08 -15.42
CA ARG A 89 8.10 -3.51 -16.73
C ARG A 89 8.10 -5.05 -16.75
N LEU A 90 8.20 -5.66 -17.94
CA LEU A 90 8.13 -7.11 -18.15
C LEU A 90 9.04 -7.97 -17.25
N LEU A 91 10.06 -7.39 -16.60
CA LEU A 91 11.00 -8.09 -15.72
C LEU A 91 11.26 -7.38 -14.38
N SER A 92 10.60 -6.26 -14.08
CA SER A 92 11.00 -5.40 -12.95
C SER A 92 10.29 -5.66 -11.62
N VAL A 93 9.24 -6.49 -11.62
CA VAL A 93 8.47 -6.79 -10.41
C VAL A 93 8.15 -8.28 -10.38
N SER A 94 8.93 -9.03 -9.61
CA SER A 94 8.65 -10.43 -9.29
C SER A 94 7.91 -10.52 -7.95
N ALA A 95 7.25 -11.65 -7.69
CA ALA A 95 6.64 -11.90 -6.37
C ALA A 95 7.71 -11.91 -5.27
N ASP A 96 8.90 -12.45 -5.55
CA ASP A 96 10.00 -12.54 -4.58
C ASP A 96 10.60 -11.17 -4.27
N SER A 97 10.74 -10.30 -5.29
CA SER A 97 11.24 -8.93 -5.10
C SER A 97 10.27 -8.07 -4.30
N LEU A 98 8.95 -8.25 -4.49
CA LEU A 98 7.92 -7.61 -3.67
C LEU A 98 7.94 -8.16 -2.24
N ASP A 99 8.07 -9.48 -2.07
CA ASP A 99 8.12 -10.11 -0.75
C ASP A 99 9.31 -9.60 0.07
N LEU A 100 10.50 -9.59 -0.52
CA LEU A 100 11.70 -9.04 0.11
C LEU A 100 11.54 -7.56 0.47
N PHE A 101 11.01 -6.75 -0.45
CA PHE A 101 10.79 -5.32 -0.21
C PHE A 101 9.83 -5.08 0.96
N LEU A 102 8.70 -5.78 0.98
CA LEU A 102 7.70 -5.66 2.04
C LEU A 102 8.25 -6.11 3.39
N ASN A 103 9.00 -7.22 3.43
CA ASN A 103 9.66 -7.67 4.65
C ASN A 103 10.60 -6.58 5.18
N ILE A 104 11.51 -6.05 4.35
CA ILE A 104 12.46 -5.01 4.78
C ILE A 104 11.74 -3.75 5.26
N LEU A 105 10.71 -3.31 4.52
CA LEU A 105 9.95 -2.10 4.85
C LEU A 105 9.19 -2.24 6.19
N ILE A 106 8.55 -3.39 6.41
CA ILE A 106 7.76 -3.65 7.62
C ILE A 106 8.66 -3.84 8.83
N GLU A 107 9.79 -4.51 8.71
CA GLU A 107 10.74 -4.66 9.82
C GLU A 107 11.32 -3.30 10.22
N GLU A 108 11.69 -2.43 9.27
CA GLU A 108 12.08 -1.05 9.59
C GLU A 108 10.93 -0.28 10.28
N ALA A 109 9.68 -0.45 9.82
CA ALA A 109 8.54 0.20 10.47
C ALA A 109 8.31 -0.28 11.91
N LYS A 110 8.56 -1.57 12.20
CA LYS A 110 8.53 -2.13 13.56
C LYS A 110 9.61 -1.56 14.45
N ASP A 111 10.85 -1.50 13.96
CA ASP A 111 11.98 -0.90 14.68
C ASP A 111 11.73 0.57 15.06
N ARG A 112 10.86 1.26 14.31
CA ARG A 112 10.42 2.64 14.58
C ARG A 112 9.14 2.75 15.41
N GLY A 113 8.54 1.62 15.82
CA GLY A 113 7.32 1.58 16.63
C GLY A 113 6.03 1.90 15.86
N LEU A 114 6.04 1.88 14.53
CA LEU A 114 4.86 2.19 13.69
C LEU A 114 3.94 0.99 13.46
N ALA A 115 4.48 -0.22 13.53
CA ALA A 115 3.82 -1.45 13.11
C ALA A 115 3.34 -2.35 14.28
N GLU A 116 3.68 -2.01 15.54
CA GLU A 116 3.50 -2.93 16.68
C GLU A 116 2.20 -2.75 17.47
N GLN A 117 1.39 -1.74 17.18
CA GLN A 117 0.34 -1.32 18.12
C GLN A 117 -1.10 -1.62 17.69
N ASN A 118 -1.32 -2.33 16.57
CA ASN A 118 -2.65 -2.65 16.02
C ASN A 118 -3.62 -1.46 16.15
N LEU A 119 -3.16 -0.25 15.80
CA LEU A 119 -3.90 0.97 16.12
C LEU A 119 -5.03 1.19 15.12
N CYS A 120 -6.17 1.66 15.61
CA CYS A 120 -7.24 2.15 14.75
C CYS A 120 -6.73 3.30 13.87
N ALA A 121 -6.91 3.17 12.56
CA ALA A 121 -6.52 4.19 11.57
C ALA A 121 -7.19 5.56 11.78
N VAL A 122 -8.29 5.64 12.54
CA VAL A 122 -9.04 6.87 12.79
C VAL A 122 -8.71 7.47 14.16
N CYS A 123 -8.86 6.70 15.23
CA CYS A 123 -8.73 7.22 16.60
C CYS A 123 -7.36 6.95 17.26
N HIS A 124 -6.46 6.22 16.58
CA HIS A 124 -5.13 5.85 17.06
C HIS A 124 -5.10 5.11 18.41
N LYS A 125 -6.20 4.45 18.78
CA LYS A 125 -6.26 3.54 19.94
C LYS A 125 -6.13 2.08 19.49
N PRO A 126 -5.65 1.16 20.35
CA PRO A 126 -5.59 -0.26 20.01
C PRO A 126 -6.92 -0.80 19.51
N ALA A 127 -6.88 -1.58 18.43
CA ALA A 127 -8.01 -2.24 17.81
C ALA A 127 -7.65 -3.69 17.49
N ASP A 128 -8.52 -4.62 17.85
CA ASP A 128 -8.28 -6.05 17.66
C ASP A 128 -8.77 -6.55 16.29
N GLU A 129 -9.54 -5.73 15.58
CA GLU A 129 -10.16 -6.10 14.31
C GLU A 129 -9.48 -5.40 13.13
N VAL A 130 -9.15 -6.22 12.12
CA VAL A 130 -8.79 -5.73 10.78
C VAL A 130 -10.07 -5.51 9.99
N GLY A 131 -10.21 -4.31 9.44
CA GLY A 131 -11.27 -3.95 8.53
C GLY A 131 -10.73 -3.19 7.34
N THR A 132 -11.60 -2.39 6.74
CA THR A 132 -11.25 -1.53 5.62
C THR A 132 -11.69 -0.11 5.88
N LEU A 133 -10.81 0.83 5.56
CA LEU A 133 -11.11 2.26 5.45
C LEU A 133 -10.71 2.66 4.04
N PHE A 134 -11.61 3.27 3.26
CA PHE A 134 -11.34 3.62 1.86
C PHE A 134 -10.89 2.46 0.97
N ASP A 135 -11.45 1.27 1.17
CA ASP A 135 -11.01 0.03 0.51
C ASP A 135 -9.57 -0.40 0.82
N LEU A 136 -8.91 0.23 1.79
CA LEU A 136 -7.57 -0.11 2.25
C LEU A 136 -7.62 -0.91 3.56
N ALA A 137 -6.84 -1.98 3.63
CA ALA A 137 -6.75 -2.81 4.83
C ALA A 137 -6.10 -2.01 5.97
N CYS A 138 -6.75 -2.00 7.13
CA CYS A 138 -6.24 -1.37 8.34
C CYS A 138 -6.89 -1.95 9.59
N TYR A 139 -6.29 -1.73 10.75
CA TYR A 139 -6.99 -1.90 12.01
C TYR A 139 -7.98 -0.75 12.20
N ILE A 140 -9.23 -1.07 12.53
CA ILE A 140 -10.27 -0.05 12.70
C ILE A 140 -11.39 -0.56 13.62
N HIS A 141 -11.84 0.28 14.57
CA HIS A 141 -13.03 -0.02 15.36
C HIS A 141 -14.29 0.10 14.51
N GLU A 142 -15.30 -0.72 14.79
CA GLU A 142 -16.57 -0.68 14.05
C GLU A 142 -17.24 0.71 14.12
N ASP A 143 -17.23 1.36 15.29
CA ASP A 143 -17.79 2.70 15.47
C ASP A 143 -17.04 3.75 14.66
N CYS A 144 -15.69 3.70 14.65
CA CYS A 144 -14.87 4.58 13.82
C CYS A 144 -15.13 4.36 12.33
N ARG A 145 -15.33 3.11 11.89
CA ARG A 145 -15.67 2.79 10.51
C ARG A 145 -17.03 3.37 10.12
N ARG A 146 -18.03 3.27 10.99
CA ARG A 146 -19.38 3.82 10.76
C ARG A 146 -19.34 5.34 10.63
N GLN A 147 -18.70 6.02 11.59
CA GLN A 147 -18.56 7.49 11.57
C GLN A 147 -17.77 7.98 10.36
N ALA A 148 -16.68 7.29 10.01
CA ALA A 148 -15.90 7.60 8.82
C ALA A 148 -16.71 7.45 7.53
N GLY A 149 -17.61 6.47 7.45
CA GLY A 149 -18.48 6.25 6.29
C GLY A 149 -19.55 7.34 6.07
N ASP A 150 -19.89 8.10 7.12
CA ASP A 150 -20.85 9.19 7.06
C ASP A 150 -20.19 10.53 6.65
N ASP A 151 -18.92 10.74 6.98
CA ASP A 151 -18.21 12.02 6.80
C ASP A 151 -17.09 12.03 5.75
N LEU A 152 -16.54 10.87 5.38
CA LEU A 152 -15.42 10.79 4.43
C LEU A 152 -15.91 10.41 3.03
N PRO A 153 -15.30 10.94 1.96
CA PRO A 153 -15.65 10.53 0.61
C PRO A 153 -15.47 9.01 0.46
N ALA A 154 -16.39 8.35 -0.25
CA ALA A 154 -16.37 6.90 -0.50
C ALA A 154 -15.06 6.39 -1.14
N TYR A 155 -14.21 7.30 -1.59
CA TYR A 155 -12.90 7.04 -2.15
C TYR A 155 -11.92 8.11 -1.63
N PRO A 156 -10.67 7.76 -1.29
CA PRO A 156 -9.68 8.78 -1.05
C PRO A 156 -9.40 9.45 -2.41
N PRO A 157 -9.47 10.78 -2.53
CA PRO A 157 -9.31 11.51 -3.79
C PRO A 157 -7.91 11.34 -4.44
N TYR A 158 -7.01 10.59 -3.81
CA TYR A 158 -5.65 10.33 -4.23
C TYR A 158 -5.41 8.90 -4.75
N LEU A 159 -6.37 7.98 -4.56
CA LEU A 159 -6.43 6.71 -5.31
C LEU A 159 -7.17 6.88 -6.65
N MET A 160 -7.32 8.09 -7.19
CA MET A 160 -7.95 8.34 -8.50
C MET A 160 -7.32 7.48 -9.60
N TYR A 161 -7.87 6.28 -9.82
CA TYR A 161 -7.40 5.37 -10.86
C TYR A 161 -7.86 5.83 -12.24
N GLU A 162 -8.90 6.66 -12.34
CA GLU A 162 -9.42 7.14 -13.62
C GLU A 162 -10.07 8.52 -13.47
N HIS A 163 -9.33 9.61 -13.75
CA HIS A 163 -9.91 10.84 -14.31
C HIS A 163 -8.86 11.85 -14.82
N THR A 164 -7.62 11.44 -15.02
CA THR A 164 -6.74 12.15 -15.95
C THR A 164 -6.41 11.20 -17.08
N GLY A 165 -6.84 11.52 -18.31
CA GLY A 165 -6.36 10.90 -19.55
C GLY A 165 -4.86 11.15 -19.82
N LYS A 166 -4.08 11.30 -18.76
CA LYS A 166 -2.65 11.56 -18.70
C LYS A 166 -2.02 10.48 -17.82
N ASP A 167 -2.06 9.25 -18.32
CA ASP A 167 -1.01 8.27 -18.03
C ASP A 167 0.36 8.98 -18.21
N PRO A 168 1.16 9.17 -17.15
CA PRO A 168 2.49 9.80 -17.26
C PRO A 168 3.47 8.96 -18.10
N PHE A 169 3.07 7.76 -18.54
CA PHE A 169 3.82 6.88 -19.43
C PHE A 169 3.22 6.74 -20.83
N ARG A 170 2.19 7.52 -21.20
CA ARG A 170 1.67 7.56 -22.58
C ARG A 170 2.75 7.94 -23.60
N PHE A 171 3.75 8.72 -23.17
CA PHE A 171 4.92 9.12 -23.96
C PHE A 171 5.90 7.98 -24.28
N LEU A 172 5.78 6.82 -23.65
CA LEU A 172 6.63 5.65 -23.95
C LEU A 172 6.01 4.69 -24.96
N LYS A 173 4.76 4.92 -25.38
CA LYS A 173 4.12 4.20 -26.50
C LYS A 173 4.33 4.90 -27.85
N ALA A 174 5.05 6.02 -27.91
CA ALA A 174 5.25 6.83 -29.12
C ALA A 174 6.71 6.84 -29.62
N LYS A 175 7.35 5.67 -29.72
CA LYS A 175 8.50 5.45 -30.61
C LYS A 175 8.47 4.02 -31.14
N LYS A 176 7.74 3.83 -32.24
CA LYS A 176 8.05 2.88 -33.31
C LYS A 176 8.11 3.68 -34.59
#